data_AF-A0A927QRP7-F1
#
_entry.id   AF-A0A927QRP7-F1
#
_cell.length_a   1.000
_cell.length_b   1.000
_cell.length_c   1.000
_cell.angle_alpha   90.00
_cell.angle_beta   90.00
_cell.angle_gamma   90.00
#
_symmetry.space_group_name_H-M   'P 1'
#
loop_
_entity.id
_entity.type
_entity.pdbx_description
1 polymer ?
#
loop_
_entity_poly.entity_id
_entity_poly.type
_entity_poly.pdbx_seq_one_letter_code
_entity_poly.pdbx_strand_id
1 'polypeptide(L)'
;MTTGQQQIQELLIEIDALFTNFYRWLGGQYDPASGGFYYARSSFEMENFIPDIESTAQALTILARSELLDRLPESMKQSIAAFFQKKQDPATGYFFDADENMRKDEVMVMRALGYSSNSLRRLGSAPLHPLPHQMITRPEHLSTPETYIAWLKKVDLRNSWRGCDFMGTPNHHIAKMEEEERNRFIEAGKAYFASIQDPETGLWGEGNRYIRISGTFKLSAFYTQFGIPLPNVDRIYQTILQCLREDEARDMCWIRNPIDLLGTFGHVLTIPQEELAEIIRITIANMRKLLREDGGFSREIHQSPPAPNVAQVKEGEFYPYMPAAVPIGKGRIEGDMNAGTQALLIREFCHKLAGIEHKPIDQATETFLQTIQVHGA
;
A
#
# COMPACT_ATOMS: atom_id res chain seq x y z
N MET A 1 -13.87 -23.86 -22.60
CA MET A 1 -12.95 -22.75 -22.31
C MET A 1 -12.22 -22.40 -23.59
N THR A 2 -12.02 -21.11 -23.90
CA THR A 2 -11.18 -20.70 -25.03
C THR A 2 -9.71 -20.98 -24.68
N THR A 3 -8.82 -21.11 -25.67
CA THR A 3 -7.37 -21.26 -25.45
C THR A 3 -6.83 -20.13 -24.57
N GLY A 4 -7.30 -18.90 -24.76
CA GLY A 4 -6.92 -17.75 -23.92
C GLY A 4 -7.38 -17.84 -22.47
N GLN A 5 -8.59 -18.36 -22.21
CA GLN A 5 -9.08 -18.56 -20.84
C GLN A 5 -8.31 -19.66 -20.12
N GLN A 6 -7.94 -20.74 -20.82
CA GLN A 6 -7.09 -21.79 -20.25
C GLN A 6 -5.70 -21.25 -19.90
N GLN A 7 -5.10 -20.46 -20.79
CA GLN A 7 -3.80 -19.83 -20.54
C GLN A 7 -3.84 -18.91 -19.31
N ILE A 8 -4.89 -18.10 -19.15
CA ILE A 8 -5.04 -17.24 -17.97
C ILE A 8 -5.14 -18.09 -16.70
N GLN A 9 -5.89 -19.19 -16.71
CA GLN A 9 -5.98 -20.08 -15.54
C GLN A 9 -4.63 -20.69 -15.16
N GLU A 10 -3.84 -21.13 -16.15
CA GLU A 10 -2.49 -21.66 -15.93
C GLU A 10 -1.58 -20.60 -15.30
N LEU A 11 -1.66 -19.35 -15.77
CA LEU A 11 -0.93 -18.21 -15.19
C LEU A 11 -1.39 -17.90 -13.76
N LEU A 12 -2.68 -18.03 -13.44
CA LEU A 12 -3.16 -17.85 -12.06
C LEU A 12 -2.69 -18.98 -11.12
N ILE A 13 -2.54 -20.21 -11.62
CA ILE A 13 -1.90 -21.27 -10.82
C ILE A 13 -0.42 -20.93 -10.58
N GLU A 14 0.24 -20.38 -11.59
CA GLU A 14 1.65 -19.98 -11.50
C GLU A 14 1.90 -18.82 -10.52
N ILE A 15 0.98 -17.84 -10.44
CA ILE A 15 1.10 -16.77 -9.44
C ILE A 15 0.86 -17.30 -8.02
N ASP A 16 -0.07 -18.26 -7.83
CA ASP A 16 -0.34 -18.91 -6.55
C ASP A 16 0.89 -19.66 -6.02
N ALA A 17 1.63 -20.31 -6.91
CA ALA A 17 2.86 -21.03 -6.57
C ALA A 17 3.97 -20.12 -6.00
N LEU A 18 3.92 -18.80 -6.22
CA LEU A 18 4.89 -17.88 -5.61
C LEU A 18 4.71 -17.76 -4.09
N PHE A 19 3.56 -18.18 -3.54
CA PHE A 19 3.22 -18.03 -2.12
C PHE A 19 3.45 -19.31 -1.29
N THR A 20 4.05 -20.36 -1.86
CA THR A 20 4.23 -21.66 -1.19
C THR A 20 4.85 -21.54 0.22
N ASN A 21 5.87 -20.70 0.40
CA ASN A 21 6.53 -20.49 1.70
C ASN A 21 6.14 -19.18 2.40
N PHE A 22 5.28 -18.37 1.77
CA PHE A 22 4.98 -17.02 2.23
C PHE A 22 4.31 -16.97 3.60
N TYR A 23 3.38 -17.89 3.85
CA TYR A 23 2.61 -17.92 5.10
C TYR A 23 3.42 -18.45 6.29
N ARG A 24 4.37 -19.36 6.05
CA ARG A 24 5.40 -19.72 7.03
C ARG A 24 6.30 -18.52 7.32
N TRP A 25 6.74 -17.80 6.29
CA TRP A 25 7.52 -16.58 6.46
C TRP A 25 6.75 -15.54 7.29
N LEU A 26 5.48 -15.27 6.96
CA LEU A 26 4.60 -14.36 7.71
C LEU A 26 4.47 -14.77 9.18
N GLY A 27 4.22 -16.06 9.44
CA GLY A 27 4.07 -16.58 10.80
C GLY A 27 5.31 -16.33 11.65
N GLY A 28 6.50 -16.51 11.07
CA GLY A 28 7.74 -16.24 11.80
C GLY A 28 8.06 -14.75 11.97
N GLN A 29 7.29 -13.82 11.40
CA GLN A 29 7.43 -12.38 11.69
C GLN A 29 6.65 -11.95 12.93
N TYR A 30 5.77 -12.81 13.47
CA TYR A 30 4.99 -12.52 14.66
C TYR A 30 5.87 -12.52 15.91
N ASP A 31 5.68 -11.52 16.77
CA ASP A 31 6.29 -11.43 18.09
C ASP A 31 5.23 -11.61 19.19
N PRO A 32 5.19 -12.79 19.86
CA PRO A 32 4.22 -13.05 20.92
C PRO A 32 4.34 -12.09 22.12
N ALA A 33 5.54 -11.55 22.39
CA ALA A 33 5.78 -10.71 23.55
C ALA A 33 5.11 -9.33 23.42
N SER A 34 5.19 -8.70 22.25
CA SER A 34 4.53 -7.42 21.99
C SER A 34 3.12 -7.57 21.40
N GLY A 35 2.84 -8.68 20.72
CA GLY A 35 1.66 -8.87 19.90
C GLY A 35 1.76 -8.24 18.49
N GLY A 36 2.93 -7.70 18.11
CA GLY A 36 3.15 -7.09 16.80
C GLY A 36 3.81 -8.02 15.78
N PHE A 37 4.03 -7.52 14.57
CA PHE A 37 4.79 -8.19 13.51
C PHE A 37 5.99 -7.36 13.07
N TYR A 38 7.15 -8.00 12.94
CA TYR A 38 8.36 -7.38 12.42
C TYR A 38 8.32 -7.17 10.90
N TYR A 39 8.92 -6.08 10.44
CA TYR A 39 9.04 -5.73 9.02
C TYR A 39 9.73 -6.82 8.19
N ALA A 40 10.92 -7.26 8.62
CA ALA A 40 11.74 -8.25 7.93
C ALA A 40 12.47 -9.16 8.94
N ARG A 41 13.21 -10.17 8.49
CA ARG A 41 13.95 -11.10 9.38
C ARG A 41 15.06 -10.39 10.14
N SER A 42 15.74 -9.45 9.51
CA SER A 42 16.81 -8.69 10.13
C SER A 42 16.33 -7.70 11.20
N SER A 43 15.04 -7.38 11.24
CA SER A 43 14.45 -6.50 12.26
C SER A 43 14.58 -7.07 13.67
N PHE A 44 14.59 -8.40 13.83
CA PHE A 44 14.82 -9.08 15.11
C PHE A 44 16.21 -8.83 15.69
N GLU A 45 17.17 -8.45 14.84
CA GLU A 45 18.55 -8.21 15.23
C GLU A 45 18.87 -6.72 15.42
N MET A 46 17.87 -5.84 15.30
CA MET A 46 18.04 -4.42 15.55
C MET A 46 18.02 -4.15 17.06
N GLU A 47 19.01 -3.41 17.54
CA GLU A 47 19.14 -3.12 18.96
C GLU A 47 17.96 -2.28 19.46
N ASN A 48 17.33 -2.72 20.56
CA ASN A 48 16.17 -2.06 21.18
C ASN A 48 14.98 -1.82 20.24
N PHE A 49 14.89 -2.57 19.13
CA PHE A 49 13.77 -2.48 18.19
C PHE A 49 12.65 -3.44 18.60
N ILE A 50 11.42 -2.96 18.47
CA ILE A 50 10.20 -3.76 18.64
C ILE A 50 9.36 -3.63 17.37
N PRO A 51 8.38 -4.51 17.15
CA PRO A 51 7.47 -4.37 16.02
C PRO A 51 6.85 -2.98 15.90
N ASP A 52 6.70 -2.54 14.65
CA ASP A 52 6.18 -1.22 14.29
C ASP A 52 4.71 -1.28 13.83
N ILE A 53 4.07 -0.10 13.79
CA ILE A 53 2.66 0.04 13.43
C ILE A 53 2.41 -0.38 11.99
N GLU A 54 3.27 0.02 11.04
CA GLU A 54 3.09 -0.24 9.62
C GLU A 54 3.15 -1.74 9.33
N SER A 55 4.18 -2.42 9.81
CA SER A 55 4.36 -3.86 9.63
C SER A 55 3.23 -4.67 10.27
N THR A 56 2.82 -4.32 11.48
CA THR A 56 1.73 -5.02 12.17
C THR A 56 0.38 -4.84 11.47
N ALA A 57 0.07 -3.63 10.98
CA ALA A 57 -1.17 -3.38 10.24
C ALA A 57 -1.19 -4.02 8.85
N GLN A 58 -0.02 -4.13 8.23
CA GLN A 58 0.17 -4.84 6.96
C GLN A 58 0.00 -6.35 7.14
N ALA A 59 0.57 -6.94 8.20
CA ALA A 59 0.33 -8.33 8.56
C ALA A 59 -1.16 -8.61 8.77
N LEU A 60 -1.89 -7.77 9.52
CA LEU A 60 -3.34 -7.90 9.66
C LEU A 60 -4.10 -7.79 8.33
N THR A 61 -3.62 -6.97 7.40
CA THR A 61 -4.20 -6.86 6.07
C THR A 61 -4.00 -8.13 5.26
N ILE A 62 -2.81 -8.74 5.35
CA ILE A 62 -2.55 -10.06 4.76
C ILE A 62 -3.48 -11.10 5.38
N LEU A 63 -3.56 -11.18 6.71
CA LEU A 63 -4.42 -12.15 7.40
C LEU A 63 -5.91 -11.99 7.04
N ALA A 64 -6.40 -10.76 6.91
CA ALA A 64 -7.77 -10.50 6.49
C ALA A 64 -8.02 -10.95 5.04
N ARG A 65 -7.13 -10.60 4.10
CA ARG A 65 -7.25 -10.98 2.68
C ARG A 65 -7.11 -12.49 2.44
N SER A 66 -6.43 -13.17 3.35
CA SER A 66 -6.25 -14.63 3.32
C SER A 66 -7.27 -15.39 4.16
N GLU A 67 -8.33 -14.72 4.65
CA GLU A 67 -9.38 -15.32 5.50
C GLU A 67 -8.85 -16.01 6.77
N LEU A 68 -7.70 -15.55 7.26
CA LEU A 68 -7.04 -16.07 8.45
C LEU A 68 -7.43 -15.31 9.72
N LEU A 69 -7.90 -14.06 9.60
CA LEU A 69 -8.16 -13.19 10.75
C LEU A 69 -9.15 -13.83 11.73
N ASP A 70 -10.26 -14.38 11.25
CA ASP A 70 -11.28 -14.99 12.12
C ASP A 70 -10.79 -16.29 12.78
N ARG A 71 -9.81 -16.95 12.16
CA ARG A 71 -9.21 -18.21 12.60
C ARG A 71 -8.10 -18.03 13.63
N LEU A 72 -7.68 -16.80 13.92
CA LEU A 72 -6.67 -16.54 14.95
C LEU A 72 -7.21 -16.87 16.35
N PRO A 73 -6.36 -17.36 17.27
CA PRO A 73 -6.72 -17.46 18.68
C PRO A 73 -7.17 -16.10 19.25
N GLU A 74 -8.20 -16.11 20.10
CA GLU A 74 -8.74 -14.87 20.67
C GLU A 74 -7.70 -14.11 21.51
N SER A 75 -6.83 -14.83 22.22
CA SER A 75 -5.69 -14.25 22.95
C SER A 75 -4.71 -13.50 22.02
N MET A 76 -4.50 -14.01 20.81
CA MET A 76 -3.66 -13.35 19.80
C MET A 76 -4.34 -12.09 19.28
N LYS A 77 -5.65 -12.14 18.96
CA LYS A 77 -6.41 -10.95 18.55
C LYS A 77 -6.36 -9.84 19.61
N GLN A 78 -6.54 -10.20 20.88
CA GLN A 78 -6.43 -9.27 22.01
C GLN A 78 -5.02 -8.70 22.15
N SER A 79 -3.98 -9.52 21.98
CA SER A 79 -2.57 -9.08 22.05
C SER A 79 -2.25 -8.10 20.92
N ILE A 80 -2.71 -8.35 19.70
CA ILE A 80 -2.54 -7.42 18.57
C ILE A 80 -3.32 -6.12 18.80
N ALA A 81 -4.54 -6.19 19.35
CA ALA A 81 -5.29 -4.99 19.70
C ALA A 81 -4.55 -4.15 20.77
N ALA A 82 -4.03 -4.81 21.81
CA ALA A 82 -3.24 -4.17 22.85
C ALA A 82 -1.95 -3.54 22.30
N PHE A 83 -1.33 -4.15 21.29
CA PHE A 83 -0.18 -3.57 20.59
C PHE A 83 -0.50 -2.16 20.04
N PHE A 84 -1.56 -2.01 19.24
CA PHE A 84 -1.94 -0.71 18.68
C PHE A 84 -2.37 0.29 19.76
N GLN A 85 -3.11 -0.17 20.77
CA GLN A 85 -3.55 0.66 21.88
C GLN A 85 -2.37 1.27 22.67
N LYS A 86 -1.31 0.48 22.92
CA LYS A 86 -0.09 0.95 23.61
C LYS A 86 0.69 2.00 22.81
N LYS A 87 0.52 2.04 21.48
CA LYS A 87 1.15 3.03 20.60
C LYS A 87 0.40 4.37 20.57
N GLN A 88 -0.79 4.43 21.19
CA GLN A 88 -1.60 5.64 21.23
C GLN A 88 -1.08 6.62 22.27
N ASP A 89 -0.82 7.84 21.83
CA ASP A 89 -0.41 8.96 22.68
C ASP A 89 -1.63 9.53 23.43
N PRO A 90 -1.63 9.57 24.77
CA PRO A 90 -2.79 9.99 25.55
C PRO A 90 -3.11 11.48 25.43
N ALA A 91 -2.13 12.32 25.10
CA ALA A 91 -2.31 13.77 25.01
C ALA A 91 -2.89 14.20 23.66
N THR A 92 -2.43 13.55 22.58
CA THR A 92 -2.75 13.95 21.21
C THR A 92 -3.72 12.99 20.51
N GLY A 93 -3.87 11.77 21.01
CA GLY A 93 -4.70 10.73 20.40
C GLY A 93 -4.09 10.07 19.15
N TYR A 94 -2.96 10.57 18.65
CA TYR A 94 -2.22 9.98 17.52
C TYR A 94 -1.49 8.69 17.94
N PHE A 95 -1.02 7.92 16.96
CA PHE A 95 -0.27 6.69 17.18
C PHE A 95 1.16 6.85 16.71
N PHE A 96 2.13 6.44 17.52
CA PHE A 96 3.55 6.59 17.23
C PHE A 96 4.37 5.34 17.54
N ASP A 97 5.33 5.06 16.67
CA ASP A 97 6.48 4.21 16.97
C ASP A 97 7.55 5.00 17.72
N ALA A 98 8.58 4.29 18.20
CA ALA A 98 9.59 4.86 19.10
C ALA A 98 10.53 5.88 18.43
N ASP A 99 10.71 5.80 17.12
CA ASP A 99 11.60 6.71 16.39
C ASP A 99 11.02 8.13 16.32
N GLU A 100 11.74 9.11 16.86
CA GLU A 100 11.32 10.51 16.93
C GLU A 100 11.11 11.16 15.55
N ASN A 101 11.75 10.63 14.50
CA ASN A 101 11.60 11.17 13.15
C ASN A 101 10.20 10.89 12.58
N MET A 102 9.52 9.85 13.04
CA MET A 102 8.13 9.58 12.65
C MET A 102 7.22 10.78 12.96
N ARG A 103 7.41 11.43 14.12
CA ARG A 103 6.59 12.57 14.55
C ARG A 103 6.75 13.81 13.64
N LYS A 104 7.84 13.85 12.85
CA LYS A 104 8.19 14.97 11.97
C LYS A 104 7.71 14.75 10.53
N ASP A 105 7.23 13.56 10.18
CA ASP A 105 6.69 13.24 8.86
C ASP A 105 5.17 13.08 8.92
N GLU A 106 4.45 14.10 8.45
CA GLU A 106 2.97 14.11 8.43
C GLU A 106 2.39 12.90 7.69
N VAL A 107 3.06 12.42 6.64
CA VAL A 107 2.58 11.24 5.90
C VAL A 107 2.65 9.98 6.78
N MET A 108 3.73 9.80 7.54
CA MET A 108 3.83 8.68 8.48
C MET A 108 2.81 8.77 9.61
N VAL A 109 2.64 9.96 10.20
CA VAL A 109 1.67 10.19 11.28
C VAL A 109 0.25 9.87 10.82
N MET A 110 -0.15 10.36 9.65
CA MET A 110 -1.49 10.12 9.09
C MET A 110 -1.69 8.66 8.69
N ARG A 111 -0.66 8.01 8.13
CA ARG A 111 -0.70 6.57 7.83
C ARG A 111 -0.84 5.73 9.10
N ALA A 112 -0.10 6.05 10.16
CA ALA A 112 -0.18 5.33 11.43
C ALA A 112 -1.54 5.50 12.12
N LEU A 113 -2.14 6.69 12.05
CA LEU A 113 -3.52 6.91 12.50
C LEU A 113 -4.50 6.01 11.75
N GLY A 114 -4.40 5.99 10.41
CA GLY A 114 -5.25 5.15 9.55
C GLY A 114 -5.05 3.66 9.82
N TYR A 115 -3.79 3.19 9.87
CA TYR A 115 -3.44 1.81 10.16
C TYR A 115 -3.95 1.35 11.52
N SER A 116 -3.65 2.09 12.58
CA SER A 116 -4.04 1.70 13.93
C SER A 116 -5.56 1.70 14.12
N SER A 117 -6.24 2.76 13.67
CA SER A 117 -7.71 2.87 13.80
C SER A 117 -8.44 1.79 13.00
N ASN A 118 -7.97 1.46 11.80
CA ASN A 118 -8.55 0.41 10.98
C ASN A 118 -8.27 -0.99 11.54
N SER A 119 -7.06 -1.23 12.04
CA SER A 119 -6.69 -2.50 12.69
C SER A 119 -7.52 -2.76 13.94
N LEU A 120 -7.66 -1.77 14.82
CA LEU A 120 -8.49 -1.89 16.02
C LEU A 120 -9.93 -2.22 15.66
N ARG A 121 -10.53 -1.50 14.71
CA ARG A 121 -11.89 -1.77 14.24
C ARG A 121 -12.04 -3.18 13.67
N ARG A 122 -11.09 -3.65 12.86
CA ARG A 122 -11.09 -5.02 12.30
C ARG A 122 -11.02 -6.10 13.37
N LEU A 123 -10.33 -5.81 14.48
CA LEU A 123 -10.21 -6.70 15.63
C LEU A 123 -11.40 -6.59 16.60
N GLY A 124 -12.43 -5.80 16.29
CA GLY A 124 -13.54 -5.55 17.20
C GLY A 124 -13.17 -4.73 18.45
N SER A 125 -12.04 -4.02 18.40
CA SER A 125 -11.53 -3.19 19.49
C SER A 125 -11.65 -1.68 19.18
N ALA A 126 -11.31 -0.84 20.15
CA ALA A 126 -11.37 0.60 20.07
C ALA A 126 -10.05 1.25 20.54
N PRO A 127 -9.73 2.48 20.11
CA PRO A 127 -8.68 3.29 20.69
C PRO A 127 -8.90 3.51 22.20
N LEU A 128 -7.82 3.68 22.97
CA LEU A 128 -7.89 4.00 24.41
C LEU A 128 -8.20 5.46 24.68
N HIS A 129 -7.80 6.35 23.76
CA HIS A 129 -7.96 7.78 23.87
C HIS A 129 -8.75 8.34 22.68
N PRO A 130 -9.39 9.51 22.82
CA PRO A 130 -10.03 10.21 21.71
C PRO A 130 -9.09 10.37 20.52
N LEU A 131 -9.60 10.16 19.30
CA LEU A 131 -8.79 10.28 18.09
C LEU A 131 -8.60 11.76 17.72
N PRO A 132 -7.48 12.14 17.06
CA PRO A 132 -7.14 13.55 16.82
C PRO A 132 -8.18 14.32 16.03
N HIS A 133 -8.90 13.62 15.14
CA HIS A 133 -9.95 14.22 14.32
C HIS A 133 -11.25 14.50 15.09
N GLN A 134 -11.34 14.11 16.36
CA GLN A 134 -12.36 14.61 17.29
C GLN A 134 -11.97 15.99 17.83
N MET A 135 -10.75 16.48 17.54
CA MET A 135 -10.31 17.86 17.75
C MET A 135 -10.57 18.68 16.47
N ILE A 136 -11.25 19.82 16.61
CA ILE A 136 -11.91 20.59 15.52
C ILE A 136 -10.93 21.47 14.71
N THR A 137 -9.63 21.16 14.65
CA THR A 137 -8.67 22.06 13.98
C THR A 137 -8.38 21.62 12.55
N ARG A 138 -8.87 22.42 11.59
CA ARG A 138 -8.62 22.26 10.16
C ARG A 138 -7.29 22.95 9.77
N PRO A 139 -6.47 22.36 8.89
CA PRO A 139 -5.30 23.03 8.33
C PRO A 139 -5.66 24.34 7.62
N GLU A 140 -4.78 25.34 7.70
CA GLU A 140 -4.97 26.66 7.07
C GLU A 140 -5.21 26.57 5.56
N HIS A 141 -4.55 25.64 4.88
CA HIS A 141 -4.73 25.45 3.44
C HIS A 141 -6.12 24.91 3.06
N LEU A 142 -6.98 24.53 4.02
CA LEU A 142 -8.37 24.14 3.78
C LEU A 142 -9.38 25.18 4.27
N SER A 143 -8.96 26.44 4.46
CA SER A 143 -9.88 27.52 4.83
C SER A 143 -10.86 27.88 3.70
N THR A 144 -10.41 27.84 2.44
CA THR A 144 -11.24 28.07 1.25
C THR A 144 -10.76 27.20 0.07
N PRO A 145 -11.58 26.98 -0.98
CA PRO A 145 -11.12 26.30 -2.19
C PRO A 145 -9.88 26.97 -2.82
N GLU A 146 -9.79 28.30 -2.78
CA GLU A 146 -8.68 29.05 -3.37
C GLU A 146 -7.36 28.81 -2.61
N THR A 147 -7.41 28.78 -1.27
CA THR A 147 -6.24 28.46 -0.43
C THR A 147 -5.80 27.01 -0.60
N TYR A 148 -6.75 26.09 -0.79
CA TYR A 148 -6.47 24.70 -1.12
C TYR A 148 -5.76 24.55 -2.46
N ILE A 149 -6.25 25.20 -3.51
CA ILE A 149 -5.58 25.17 -4.82
C ILE A 149 -4.22 25.87 -4.76
N ALA A 150 -4.08 26.97 -4.01
CA ALA A 150 -2.80 27.63 -3.82
C ALA A 150 -1.78 26.73 -3.12
N TRP A 151 -2.22 25.86 -2.20
CA TRP A 151 -1.38 24.84 -1.57
C TRP A 151 -1.02 23.71 -2.53
N LEU A 152 -2.00 23.14 -3.27
CA LEU A 152 -1.74 22.09 -4.25
C LEU A 152 -0.68 22.53 -5.28
N LYS A 153 -0.76 23.77 -5.76
CA LYS A 153 0.21 24.35 -6.71
C LYS A 153 1.64 24.44 -6.19
N LYS A 154 1.86 24.36 -4.88
CA LYS A 154 3.21 24.38 -4.26
C LYS A 154 3.80 22.99 -4.11
N VAL A 155 3.01 21.93 -4.30
CA VAL A 155 3.49 20.56 -4.15
C VAL A 155 4.41 20.21 -5.31
N ASP A 156 5.62 19.74 -4.97
CA ASP A 156 6.62 19.33 -5.95
C ASP A 156 6.28 17.94 -6.53
N LEU A 157 6.14 17.89 -7.86
CA LEU A 157 5.78 16.69 -8.62
C LEU A 157 6.96 16.05 -9.37
N ARG A 158 8.21 16.50 -9.12
CA ARG A 158 9.41 15.88 -9.72
C ARG A 158 9.54 14.39 -9.41
N ASN A 159 9.08 13.99 -8.22
CA ASN A 159 8.75 12.60 -7.90
C ASN A 159 7.23 12.49 -7.76
N SER A 160 6.55 12.06 -8.83
CA SER A 160 5.07 11.99 -8.84
C SER A 160 4.51 11.14 -7.71
N TRP A 161 5.18 10.07 -7.31
CA TRP A 161 4.68 9.23 -6.23
C TRP A 161 4.56 10.04 -4.92
N ARG A 162 5.63 10.71 -4.49
CA ARG A 162 5.60 11.48 -3.23
C ARG A 162 4.71 12.71 -3.34
N GLY A 163 4.79 13.43 -4.46
CA GLY A 163 4.00 14.62 -4.69
C GLY A 163 2.49 14.32 -4.66
N CYS A 164 2.03 13.32 -5.42
CA CYS A 164 0.62 12.94 -5.44
C CYS A 164 0.15 12.30 -4.13
N ASP A 165 1.00 11.55 -3.43
CA ASP A 165 0.66 11.04 -2.08
C ASP A 165 0.45 12.19 -1.09
N PHE A 166 1.31 13.22 -1.14
CA PHE A 166 1.18 14.41 -0.32
C PHE A 166 -0.08 15.22 -0.66
N MET A 167 -0.40 15.39 -1.95
CA MET A 167 -1.65 16.04 -2.39
C MET A 167 -2.92 15.33 -1.86
N GLY A 168 -2.85 14.03 -1.56
CA GLY A 168 -3.96 13.27 -1.00
C GLY A 168 -4.17 13.43 0.51
N THR A 169 -3.19 13.98 1.23
CA THR A 169 -3.28 14.16 2.69
C THR A 169 -4.49 14.97 3.17
N PRO A 170 -5.05 15.96 2.44
CA PRO A 170 -6.21 16.71 2.92
C PRO A 170 -7.54 15.97 2.76
N ASN A 171 -7.58 14.85 2.04
CA ASN A 171 -8.83 14.18 1.65
C ASN A 171 -9.68 13.73 2.85
N HIS A 172 -9.08 13.35 3.98
CA HIS A 172 -9.85 12.98 5.17
C HIS A 172 -10.54 14.17 5.84
N HIS A 173 -10.01 15.38 5.68
CA HIS A 173 -10.68 16.59 6.14
C HIS A 173 -11.83 16.94 5.21
N ILE A 174 -11.59 16.91 3.89
CA ILE A 174 -12.62 17.21 2.87
C ILE A 174 -13.80 16.26 3.00
N ALA A 175 -13.56 14.96 3.20
CA ALA A 175 -14.63 13.97 3.36
C ALA A 175 -15.56 14.20 4.57
N LYS A 176 -15.13 15.00 5.55
CA LYS A 176 -15.90 15.33 6.76
C LYS A 176 -16.59 16.69 6.69
N MET A 177 -16.35 17.47 5.64
CA MET A 177 -17.04 18.74 5.43
C MET A 177 -18.53 18.48 5.14
N GLU A 178 -19.37 19.45 5.50
CA GLU A 178 -20.77 19.48 5.07
C GLU A 178 -20.85 19.43 3.54
N GLU A 179 -21.92 18.84 3.02
CA GLU A 179 -22.01 18.46 1.60
C GLU A 179 -21.73 19.63 0.64
N GLU A 180 -22.33 20.79 0.87
CA GLU A 180 -22.13 21.97 0.02
C GLU A 180 -20.67 22.46 0.03
N GLU A 181 -20.05 22.52 1.21
CA GLU A 181 -18.65 22.92 1.36
C GLU A 181 -17.73 21.87 0.71
N ARG A 182 -17.96 20.58 1.01
CA ARG A 182 -17.23 19.44 0.45
C ARG A 182 -17.22 19.49 -1.07
N ASN A 183 -18.37 19.71 -1.69
CA ASN A 183 -18.52 19.76 -3.14
C ASN A 183 -17.71 20.91 -3.77
N ARG A 184 -17.59 22.06 -3.10
CA ARG A 184 -16.76 23.18 -3.56
C ARG A 184 -15.28 22.82 -3.59
N PHE A 185 -14.76 22.12 -2.56
CA PHE A 185 -13.38 21.65 -2.55
C PHE A 185 -13.13 20.54 -3.58
N ILE A 186 -14.09 19.63 -3.74
CA ILE A 186 -14.03 18.55 -4.73
C ILE A 186 -13.93 19.12 -6.14
N GLU A 187 -14.82 20.04 -6.53
CA GLU A 187 -14.80 20.60 -7.88
C GLU A 187 -13.55 21.45 -8.14
N ALA A 188 -13.07 22.21 -7.14
CA ALA A 188 -11.82 22.92 -7.26
C ALA A 188 -10.63 21.96 -7.48
N GLY A 189 -10.53 20.90 -6.67
CA GLY A 189 -9.47 19.90 -6.77
C GLY A 189 -9.51 19.17 -8.12
N LYS A 190 -10.69 18.70 -8.53
CA LYS A 190 -10.93 18.06 -9.83
C LYS A 190 -10.53 18.95 -11.01
N ALA A 191 -10.93 20.22 -11.00
CA ALA A 191 -10.55 21.16 -12.05
C ALA A 191 -9.03 21.39 -12.10
N TYR A 192 -8.38 21.50 -10.94
CA TYR A 192 -6.93 21.63 -10.89
C TYR A 192 -6.23 20.36 -11.40
N PHE A 193 -6.60 19.17 -10.91
CA PHE A 193 -6.00 17.91 -11.36
C PHE A 193 -6.19 17.67 -12.86
N ALA A 194 -7.34 18.02 -13.42
CA ALA A 194 -7.56 17.96 -14.86
C ALA A 194 -6.61 18.91 -15.64
N SER A 195 -6.29 20.08 -15.09
CA SER A 195 -5.42 21.06 -15.76
C SER A 195 -3.93 20.70 -15.75
N ILE A 196 -3.52 19.74 -14.90
CA ILE A 196 -2.12 19.28 -14.80
C ILE A 196 -1.93 17.83 -15.27
N GLN A 197 -2.98 17.16 -15.76
CA GLN A 197 -2.86 15.82 -16.33
C GLN A 197 -2.21 15.92 -17.72
N ASP A 198 -1.23 15.07 -18.00
CA ASP A 198 -0.62 14.97 -19.32
C ASP A 198 -1.64 14.40 -20.32
N PRO A 199 -2.00 15.12 -21.41
CA PRO A 199 -3.00 14.67 -22.36
C PRO A 199 -2.53 13.52 -23.28
N GLU A 200 -1.21 13.32 -23.43
CA GLU A 200 -0.65 12.26 -24.26
C GLU A 200 -0.61 10.93 -23.51
N THR A 201 -0.13 10.96 -22.27
CA THR A 201 0.05 9.76 -21.45
C THR A 201 -1.11 9.48 -20.48
N GLY A 202 -1.92 10.50 -20.17
CA GLY A 202 -2.93 10.44 -19.12
C GLY A 202 -2.37 10.43 -17.70
N LEU A 203 -1.05 10.58 -17.52
CA LEU A 203 -0.41 10.49 -16.21
C LEU A 203 -0.22 11.86 -15.53
N TRP A 204 -0.02 11.84 -14.22
CA TRP A 204 0.30 13.04 -13.43
C TRP A 204 1.77 13.12 -13.03
N GLY A 205 2.29 14.35 -13.01
CA GLY A 205 3.64 14.70 -12.56
C GLY A 205 4.77 14.16 -13.45
N GLU A 206 5.98 14.13 -12.91
CA GLU A 206 7.24 13.84 -13.59
C GLU A 206 7.93 12.55 -13.10
N GLY A 207 9.12 12.25 -13.66
CA GLY A 207 9.88 11.03 -13.41
C GLY A 207 9.71 9.99 -14.52
N ASN A 208 10.30 8.81 -14.32
CA ASN A 208 10.13 7.70 -15.27
C ASN A 208 8.67 7.20 -15.30
N ARG A 209 8.30 6.36 -16.28
CA ARG A 209 6.90 5.91 -16.43
C ARG A 209 6.37 5.21 -15.18
N TYR A 210 7.16 4.37 -14.51
CA TYR A 210 6.71 3.73 -13.26
C TYR A 210 6.44 4.73 -12.14
N ILE A 211 7.26 5.77 -11.99
CA ILE A 211 7.05 6.82 -10.98
C ILE A 211 5.78 7.61 -11.31
N ARG A 212 5.58 7.99 -12.57
CA ARG A 212 4.38 8.72 -13.02
C ARG A 212 3.11 7.87 -12.87
N ILE A 213 3.14 6.59 -13.25
CA ILE A 213 2.04 5.63 -13.00
C ILE A 213 1.76 5.51 -11.50
N SER A 214 2.80 5.47 -10.67
CA SER A 214 2.66 5.40 -9.23
C SER A 214 2.06 6.67 -8.63
N GLY A 215 2.36 7.85 -9.18
CA GLY A 215 1.68 9.10 -8.83
C GLY A 215 0.23 9.13 -9.27
N THR A 216 -0.07 8.69 -10.50
CA THR A 216 -1.45 8.50 -10.99
C THR A 216 -2.24 7.56 -10.09
N PHE A 217 -1.64 6.45 -9.65
CA PHE A 217 -2.24 5.54 -8.66
C PHE A 217 -2.55 6.25 -7.33
N LYS A 218 -1.67 7.13 -6.85
CA LYS A 218 -1.94 7.91 -5.62
C LYS A 218 -3.07 8.89 -5.82
N LEU A 219 -3.08 9.61 -6.95
CA LEU A 219 -4.09 10.61 -7.23
C LEU A 219 -5.46 9.98 -7.53
N SER A 220 -5.51 8.76 -8.08
CA SER A 220 -6.78 8.05 -8.29
C SER A 220 -7.54 7.82 -6.99
N ALA A 221 -6.87 7.79 -5.84
CA ALA A 221 -7.53 7.72 -4.54
C ALA A 221 -8.48 8.90 -4.27
N PHE A 222 -8.17 10.11 -4.75
CA PHE A 222 -9.08 11.26 -4.69
C PHE A 222 -10.38 10.96 -5.46
N TYR A 223 -10.24 10.50 -6.71
CA TYR A 223 -11.37 10.18 -7.58
C TYR A 223 -12.24 9.07 -6.98
N THR A 224 -11.62 7.97 -6.53
CA THR A 224 -12.34 6.86 -5.88
C THR A 224 -13.04 7.31 -4.60
N GLN A 225 -12.35 8.06 -3.73
CA GLN A 225 -12.90 8.50 -2.44
C GLN A 225 -14.14 9.38 -2.59
N PHE A 226 -14.18 10.21 -3.64
CA PHE A 226 -15.29 11.13 -3.88
C PHE A 226 -16.26 10.67 -4.98
N GLY A 227 -16.13 9.42 -5.45
CA GLY A 227 -17.05 8.84 -6.45
C GLY A 227 -16.99 9.52 -7.82
N ILE A 228 -15.83 10.05 -8.21
CA ILE A 228 -15.62 10.78 -9.46
C ILE A 228 -15.00 9.82 -10.49
N PRO A 229 -15.47 9.80 -11.75
CA PRO A 229 -14.81 9.05 -12.81
C PRO A 229 -13.37 9.54 -13.02
N LEU A 230 -12.43 8.61 -13.13
CA LEU A 230 -11.04 8.91 -13.46
C LEU A 230 -10.97 9.38 -14.94
N PRO A 231 -10.30 10.51 -15.25
CA PRO A 231 -10.18 11.00 -16.63
C PRO A 231 -9.09 10.26 -17.42
N ASN A 232 -9.24 10.24 -18.76
CA ASN A 232 -8.25 9.72 -19.73
C ASN A 232 -7.79 8.27 -19.47
N VAL A 233 -8.71 7.41 -19.04
CA VAL A 233 -8.44 6.00 -18.72
C VAL A 233 -7.83 5.23 -19.90
N ASP A 234 -8.23 5.54 -21.13
CA ASP A 234 -7.66 4.98 -22.36
C ASP A 234 -6.16 5.29 -22.49
N ARG A 235 -5.75 6.53 -22.21
CA ARG A 235 -4.35 6.95 -22.27
C ARG A 235 -3.52 6.35 -21.14
N ILE A 236 -4.09 6.30 -19.93
CA ILE A 236 -3.45 5.65 -18.78
C ILE A 236 -3.23 4.16 -19.09
N TYR A 237 -4.24 3.49 -19.65
CA TYR A 237 -4.16 2.08 -20.04
C TYR A 237 -3.03 1.82 -21.06
N GLN A 238 -2.99 2.60 -22.14
CA GLN A 238 -1.94 2.45 -23.15
C GLN A 238 -0.54 2.69 -22.57
N THR A 239 -0.39 3.69 -21.70
CA THR A 239 0.89 3.97 -21.05
C THR A 239 1.29 2.85 -20.08
N ILE A 240 0.34 2.24 -19.37
CA ILE A 240 0.60 1.05 -18.53
C ILE A 240 1.10 -0.11 -19.38
N LEU A 241 0.44 -0.44 -20.51
CA LEU A 241 0.89 -1.51 -21.40
C LEU A 241 2.30 -1.27 -21.92
N GLN A 242 2.57 -0.05 -22.37
CA GLN A 242 3.89 0.32 -22.87
C GLN A 242 4.96 0.18 -21.78
N CYS A 243 4.67 0.66 -20.58
CA CYS A 243 5.56 0.54 -19.42
C CYS A 243 5.84 -0.94 -19.08
N LEU A 244 4.81 -1.79 -19.00
CA LEU A 244 4.98 -3.22 -18.69
C LEU A 244 5.85 -3.95 -19.73
N ARG A 245 5.78 -3.55 -21.00
CA ARG A 245 6.51 -4.19 -22.11
C ARG A 245 7.96 -3.74 -22.24
N GLU A 246 8.24 -2.49 -21.91
CA GLU A 246 9.52 -1.84 -22.24
C GLU A 246 10.38 -1.49 -21.02
N ASP A 247 9.78 -1.24 -19.86
CA ASP A 247 10.49 -0.80 -18.66
C ASP A 247 10.79 -1.94 -17.69
N GLU A 248 11.87 -1.79 -16.93
CA GLU A 248 12.24 -2.73 -15.89
C GLU A 248 11.60 -2.38 -14.54
N ALA A 249 10.70 -3.22 -14.04
CA ALA A 249 10.17 -3.10 -12.69
C ALA A 249 11.22 -3.56 -11.66
N ARG A 250 11.85 -2.62 -10.94
CA ARG A 250 12.86 -2.90 -9.90
C ARG A 250 12.32 -2.86 -8.47
N ASP A 251 11.06 -2.45 -8.31
CA ASP A 251 10.40 -2.26 -7.02
C ASP A 251 8.99 -2.91 -7.05
N MET A 252 8.57 -3.57 -5.97
CA MET A 252 7.25 -4.20 -5.84
C MET A 252 6.10 -3.21 -6.08
N CYS A 253 6.27 -1.93 -5.74
CA CYS A 253 5.28 -0.88 -6.01
C CYS A 253 5.14 -0.63 -7.51
N TRP A 254 6.23 -0.74 -8.27
CA TRP A 254 6.20 -0.58 -9.72
C TRP A 254 5.47 -1.74 -10.40
N ILE A 255 5.44 -2.91 -9.76
CA ILE A 255 4.60 -4.04 -10.21
C ILE A 255 3.14 -3.83 -9.77
N ARG A 256 2.92 -3.48 -8.50
CA ARG A 256 1.57 -3.40 -7.93
C ARG A 256 0.74 -2.26 -8.49
N ASN A 257 1.29 -1.05 -8.57
CA ASN A 257 0.52 0.15 -8.90
C ASN A 257 -0.13 0.09 -10.30
N PRO A 258 0.54 -0.38 -11.37
CA PRO A 258 -0.12 -0.59 -12.66
C PRO A 258 -1.30 -1.58 -12.58
N ILE A 259 -1.11 -2.73 -11.91
CA ILE A 259 -2.13 -3.78 -11.83
C ILE A 259 -3.35 -3.32 -11.00
N ASP A 260 -3.10 -2.59 -9.92
CA ASP A 260 -4.13 -1.97 -9.08
C ASP A 260 -4.96 -0.95 -9.90
N LEU A 261 -4.30 -0.05 -10.64
CA LEU A 261 -4.96 0.89 -11.54
C LEU A 261 -5.83 0.18 -12.57
N LEU A 262 -5.33 -0.85 -13.26
CA LEU A 262 -6.12 -1.66 -14.19
C LEU A 262 -7.37 -2.23 -13.50
N GLY A 263 -7.22 -2.69 -12.25
CA GLY A 263 -8.32 -3.20 -11.43
C GLY A 263 -9.42 -2.19 -11.09
N THR A 264 -9.14 -0.89 -11.29
CA THR A 264 -10.14 0.20 -11.18
C THR A 264 -10.89 0.48 -12.48
N PHE A 265 -10.36 0.07 -13.65
CA PHE A 265 -10.90 0.44 -14.96
C PHE A 265 -12.02 -0.47 -15.47
N GLY A 266 -12.28 -1.62 -14.83
CA GLY A 266 -13.19 -2.64 -15.36
C GLY A 266 -14.65 -2.22 -15.62
N HIS A 267 -15.05 -1.02 -15.17
CA HIS A 267 -16.37 -0.44 -15.45
C HIS A 267 -16.41 0.41 -16.74
N VAL A 268 -15.26 0.77 -17.30
CA VAL A 268 -15.10 1.64 -18.49
C VAL A 268 -14.20 1.05 -19.57
N LEU A 269 -13.40 0.03 -19.26
CA LEU A 269 -12.45 -0.58 -20.17
C LEU A 269 -12.51 -2.11 -20.11
N THR A 270 -12.53 -2.73 -21.28
CA THR A 270 -12.41 -4.19 -21.44
C THR A 270 -11.00 -4.52 -21.93
N ILE A 271 -10.25 -5.29 -21.15
CA ILE A 271 -8.91 -5.77 -21.53
C ILE A 271 -9.07 -7.02 -22.41
N PRO A 272 -8.52 -7.04 -23.64
CA PRO A 272 -8.50 -8.24 -24.48
C PRO A 272 -7.81 -9.42 -23.77
N GLN A 273 -8.30 -10.65 -23.97
CA GLN A 273 -7.77 -11.84 -23.28
C GLN A 273 -6.27 -12.05 -23.50
N GLU A 274 -5.78 -11.79 -24.71
CA GLU A 274 -4.35 -11.92 -25.04
C GLU A 274 -3.50 -10.88 -24.30
N GLU A 275 -3.96 -9.64 -24.21
CA GLU A 275 -3.28 -8.58 -23.44
C GLU A 275 -3.34 -8.88 -21.94
N LEU A 276 -4.46 -9.39 -21.43
CA LEU A 276 -4.55 -9.80 -20.03
C LEU A 276 -3.57 -10.93 -19.70
N ALA A 277 -3.47 -11.95 -20.55
CA ALA A 277 -2.50 -13.03 -20.38
C ALA A 277 -1.05 -12.50 -20.43
N GLU A 278 -0.76 -11.55 -21.31
CA GLU A 278 0.54 -10.86 -21.35
C GLU A 278 0.82 -10.08 -20.05
N ILE A 279 -0.13 -9.27 -19.58
CA ILE A 279 -0.01 -8.50 -18.33
C ILE A 279 0.30 -9.43 -17.15
N ILE A 280 -0.46 -10.51 -16.98
CA ILE A 280 -0.27 -11.45 -15.88
C ILE A 280 1.11 -12.13 -15.99
N ARG A 281 1.51 -12.56 -17.19
CA ARG A 281 2.83 -13.18 -17.41
C ARG A 281 4.00 -12.25 -17.08
N ILE A 282 3.94 -10.98 -17.50
CA ILE A 282 4.95 -9.96 -17.14
C ILE A 282 4.96 -9.74 -15.62
N THR A 283 3.78 -9.68 -15.01
CA THR A 283 3.61 -9.49 -13.56
C THR A 283 4.27 -10.62 -12.77
N ILE A 284 4.00 -11.88 -13.13
CA ILE A 284 4.62 -13.06 -12.51
C ILE A 284 6.15 -13.02 -12.66
N ALA A 285 6.64 -12.73 -13.87
CA ALA A 285 8.07 -12.65 -14.14
C ALA A 285 8.77 -11.59 -13.27
N ASN A 286 8.13 -10.43 -13.05
CA ASN A 286 8.66 -9.40 -12.18
C ASN A 286 8.55 -9.75 -10.69
N MET A 287 7.44 -10.37 -10.25
CA MET A 287 7.30 -10.82 -8.85
C MET A 287 8.35 -11.86 -8.47
N ARG A 288 8.70 -12.78 -9.38
CA ARG A 288 9.76 -13.78 -9.16
C ARG A 288 11.12 -13.16 -8.83
N LYS A 289 11.47 -12.03 -9.43
CA LYS A 289 12.74 -11.32 -9.16
C LYS A 289 12.81 -10.79 -7.72
N LEU A 290 11.65 -10.63 -7.07
CA LEU A 290 11.51 -10.10 -5.72
C LEU A 290 11.23 -11.20 -4.68
N LEU A 291 10.94 -12.44 -5.10
CA LEU A 291 10.77 -13.58 -4.20
C LEU A 291 12.14 -13.98 -3.60
N ARG A 292 12.17 -14.23 -2.29
CA ARG A 292 13.40 -14.52 -1.53
C ARG A 292 13.42 -15.93 -0.99
N GLU A 293 14.63 -16.39 -0.66
CA GLU A 293 14.86 -17.74 -0.12
C GLU A 293 14.16 -17.97 1.22
N ASP A 294 13.95 -16.90 2.00
CA ASP A 294 13.20 -16.95 3.26
C ASP A 294 11.69 -17.16 3.08
N GLY A 295 11.20 -17.16 1.83
CA GLY A 295 9.80 -17.32 1.46
C GLY A 295 9.00 -16.02 1.37
N GLY A 296 9.57 -14.89 1.77
CA GLY A 296 8.95 -13.58 1.62
C GLY A 296 9.28 -12.91 0.28
N PHE A 297 8.70 -11.73 0.05
CA PHE A 297 9.04 -10.88 -1.08
C PHE A 297 9.78 -9.65 -0.57
N SER A 298 10.81 -9.20 -1.27
CA SER A 298 11.47 -7.92 -1.00
C SER A 298 10.81 -6.78 -1.76
N ARG A 299 10.92 -5.55 -1.25
CA ARG A 299 10.49 -4.35 -1.98
C ARG A 299 11.32 -4.06 -3.22
N GLU A 300 12.63 -4.31 -3.23
CA GLU A 300 13.49 -4.04 -4.39
C GLU A 300 14.27 -5.28 -4.83
N ILE A 301 14.70 -5.32 -6.10
CA ILE A 301 15.42 -6.48 -6.68
C ILE A 301 16.71 -6.82 -5.92
N HIS A 302 17.38 -5.83 -5.34
CA HIS A 302 18.65 -6.07 -4.65
C HIS A 302 18.48 -6.29 -3.16
N GLN A 303 17.46 -5.71 -2.52
CA GLN A 303 17.26 -5.78 -1.07
C GLN A 303 15.87 -5.27 -0.66
N SER A 304 15.47 -5.56 0.58
CA SER A 304 14.43 -4.76 1.24
C SER A 304 15.04 -3.44 1.73
N PRO A 305 14.36 -2.30 1.60
CA PRO A 305 14.88 -1.03 2.10
C PRO A 305 14.81 -1.02 3.64
N PRO A 306 15.84 -0.52 4.33
CA PRO A 306 15.82 -0.43 5.79
C PRO A 306 14.75 0.54 6.30
N ALA A 307 14.42 1.58 5.53
CA ALA A 307 13.47 2.63 5.88
C ALA A 307 12.45 2.85 4.75
N PRO A 308 11.31 2.15 4.74
CA PRO A 308 10.33 2.21 3.66
C PRO A 308 9.70 3.60 3.45
N ASN A 309 9.71 4.46 4.48
CA ASN A 309 9.15 5.82 4.40
C ASN A 309 9.88 6.71 3.39
N VAL A 310 11.17 6.45 3.15
CA VAL A 310 12.00 7.21 2.21
C VAL A 310 12.40 6.42 0.97
N ALA A 311 12.09 5.12 0.92
CA ALA A 311 12.55 4.21 -0.13
C ALA A 311 11.99 4.49 -1.55
N GLN A 312 11.09 5.46 -1.71
CA GLN A 312 10.45 5.77 -2.99
C GLN A 312 11.25 6.74 -3.85
N VAL A 313 12.23 7.43 -3.25
CA VAL A 313 13.23 8.19 -3.97
C VAL A 313 14.45 7.30 -4.16
N LYS A 314 14.76 6.97 -5.41
CA LYS A 314 15.80 6.00 -5.75
C LYS A 314 17.18 6.64 -5.79
N GLU A 315 18.22 5.81 -5.79
CA GLU A 315 19.60 6.28 -5.95
C GLU A 315 19.74 7.14 -7.22
N GLY A 316 20.33 8.32 -7.08
CA GLY A 316 20.46 9.30 -8.17
C GLY A 316 19.26 10.23 -8.35
N GLU A 317 18.14 10.02 -7.65
CA GLU A 317 17.01 10.94 -7.63
C GLU A 317 17.16 11.98 -6.51
N PHE A 318 16.57 13.15 -6.71
CA PHE A 318 16.53 14.21 -5.71
C PHE A 318 15.09 14.66 -5.48
N TYR A 319 14.69 14.65 -4.21
CA TYR A 319 13.46 15.29 -3.76
C TYR A 319 13.79 16.22 -2.58
N PRO A 320 13.54 17.54 -2.70
CA PRO A 320 14.02 18.53 -1.73
C PRO A 320 13.37 18.43 -0.35
N TYR A 321 12.21 17.78 -0.25
CA TYR A 321 11.40 17.68 0.96
C TYR A 321 11.39 16.27 1.53
N MET A 322 12.48 15.51 1.36
CA MET A 322 12.56 14.17 1.94
C MET A 322 12.55 14.24 3.47
N PRO A 323 11.67 13.48 4.14
CA PRO A 323 11.72 13.34 5.58
C PRO A 323 12.97 12.55 6.00
N ALA A 324 13.28 12.58 7.30
CA ALA A 324 14.32 11.71 7.84
C ALA A 324 13.89 10.23 7.71
N ALA A 325 14.86 9.36 7.44
CA ALA A 325 14.64 7.92 7.37
C ALA A 325 14.22 7.38 8.74
N VAL A 326 13.23 6.47 8.77
CA VAL A 326 12.83 5.72 9.96
C VAL A 326 13.15 4.24 9.71
N PRO A 327 14.29 3.73 10.19
CA PRO A 327 14.69 2.34 9.94
C PRO A 327 13.81 1.35 10.72
N ILE A 328 13.27 0.36 10.00
CA ILE A 328 12.53 -0.78 10.55
C ILE A 328 13.10 -2.13 10.10
N GLY A 329 14.21 -2.13 9.37
CA GLY A 329 15.00 -3.32 9.01
C GLY A 329 16.46 -2.95 8.74
N LYS A 330 17.33 -3.96 8.57
CA LYS A 330 18.78 -3.75 8.27
C LYS A 330 19.10 -3.57 6.79
N GLY A 331 18.10 -3.73 5.92
CA GLY A 331 18.28 -3.52 4.49
C GLY A 331 18.93 -4.69 3.74
N ARG A 332 18.63 -5.94 4.10
CA ARG A 332 19.28 -7.13 3.50
C ARG A 332 18.51 -7.67 2.29
N ILE A 333 19.09 -8.68 1.66
CA ILE A 333 18.42 -9.52 0.65
C ILE A 333 17.47 -10.48 1.38
N GLU A 334 16.28 -10.01 1.72
CA GLU A 334 15.29 -10.73 2.54
C GLU A 334 13.87 -10.33 2.17
N GLY A 335 12.88 -11.10 2.62
CA GLY A 335 11.48 -10.72 2.50
C GLY A 335 11.11 -9.61 3.48
N ASP A 336 10.14 -8.78 3.10
CA ASP A 336 9.57 -7.77 3.98
C ASP A 336 8.04 -7.62 3.87
N MET A 337 7.46 -7.07 4.94
CA MET A 337 6.02 -7.01 5.15
C MET A 337 5.29 -6.14 4.12
N ASN A 338 5.95 -5.07 3.65
CA ASN A 338 5.36 -4.15 2.71
C ASN A 338 5.27 -4.80 1.32
N ALA A 339 6.33 -5.48 0.88
CA ALA A 339 6.30 -6.25 -0.35
C ALA A 339 5.36 -7.46 -0.27
N GLY A 340 5.31 -8.18 0.86
CA GLY A 340 4.36 -9.27 1.08
C GLY A 340 2.90 -8.84 0.93
N THR A 341 2.53 -7.69 1.51
CA THR A 341 1.17 -7.13 1.40
C THR A 341 0.82 -6.76 -0.04
N GLN A 342 1.80 -6.25 -0.79
CA GLN A 342 1.61 -5.88 -2.19
C GLN A 342 1.55 -7.08 -3.11
N ALA A 343 2.38 -8.11 -2.89
CA ALA A 343 2.34 -9.36 -3.64
C ALA A 343 0.94 -10.00 -3.58
N LEU A 344 0.35 -10.09 -2.39
CA LEU A 344 -0.99 -10.65 -2.23
C LEU A 344 -2.06 -9.80 -2.95
N LEU A 345 -1.91 -8.48 -2.93
CA LEU A 345 -2.82 -7.59 -3.64
C LEU A 345 -2.70 -7.71 -5.17
N ILE A 346 -1.47 -7.87 -5.68
CA ILE A 346 -1.24 -8.15 -7.11
C ILE A 346 -1.99 -9.42 -7.51
N ARG A 347 -1.85 -10.49 -6.72
CA ARG A 347 -2.58 -11.75 -6.94
C ARG A 347 -4.09 -11.53 -6.98
N GLU A 348 -4.64 -10.83 -5.99
CA GLU A 348 -6.07 -10.50 -5.92
C GLU A 348 -6.55 -9.78 -7.19
N PHE A 349 -5.81 -8.78 -7.65
CA PHE A 349 -6.15 -8.05 -8.87
C PHE A 349 -6.00 -8.88 -10.14
N CYS A 350 -4.99 -9.75 -10.25
CA CYS A 350 -4.88 -10.66 -11.39
C CYS A 350 -6.10 -11.59 -11.50
N HIS A 351 -6.58 -12.13 -10.38
CA HIS A 351 -7.82 -12.92 -10.35
C HIS A 351 -9.04 -12.08 -10.75
N LYS A 352 -9.18 -10.89 -10.14
CA LYS A 352 -10.29 -9.97 -10.43
C LYS A 352 -10.34 -9.57 -11.91
N LEU A 353 -9.19 -9.21 -12.49
CA LEU A 353 -9.08 -8.84 -13.91
C LEU A 353 -9.45 -10.01 -14.84
N ALA A 354 -9.17 -11.24 -14.43
CA ALA A 354 -9.57 -12.46 -15.13
C ALA A 354 -11.05 -12.82 -14.95
N GLY A 355 -11.82 -12.09 -14.13
CA GLY A 355 -13.19 -12.45 -13.78
C GLY A 355 -13.28 -13.75 -12.97
N ILE A 356 -12.20 -14.13 -12.28
CA ILE A 356 -12.10 -15.32 -11.46
C ILE A 356 -12.13 -14.89 -9.99
N GLU A 357 -12.95 -15.59 -9.19
CA GLU A 357 -13.02 -15.35 -7.75
C GLU A 357 -11.64 -15.59 -7.11
N HIS A 358 -11.15 -14.61 -6.37
CA HIS A 358 -9.94 -14.75 -5.57
C HIS A 358 -10.26 -15.53 -4.29
N LYS A 359 -9.57 -16.66 -4.08
CA LYS A 359 -9.71 -17.52 -2.90
C LYS A 359 -8.40 -17.63 -2.13
N PRO A 360 -8.44 -17.91 -0.82
CA PRO A 360 -7.25 -18.26 -0.04
C PRO A 360 -6.47 -19.43 -0.67
N ILE A 361 -5.16 -19.49 -0.40
CA ILE A 361 -4.30 -20.60 -0.81
C ILE A 361 -4.25 -21.59 0.36
N ASP A 362 -5.28 -22.43 0.49
CA ASP A 362 -5.56 -23.22 1.70
C ASP A 362 -4.35 -23.98 2.28
N GLN A 363 -3.60 -24.71 1.44
CA GLN A 363 -2.43 -25.45 1.93
C GLN A 363 -1.35 -24.54 2.50
N ALA A 364 -1.19 -23.35 1.94
CA ALA A 364 -0.19 -22.40 2.39
C ALA A 364 -0.66 -21.68 3.67
N THR A 365 -1.95 -21.33 3.78
CA THR A 365 -2.49 -20.65 4.98
C THR A 365 -2.46 -21.53 6.23
N GLU A 366 -2.56 -22.86 6.11
CA GLU A 366 -2.36 -23.78 7.26
C GLU A 366 -0.94 -23.69 7.85
N THR A 367 0.08 -23.44 7.02
CA THR A 367 1.46 -23.31 7.50
C THR A 367 1.64 -22.10 8.42
N PHE A 368 0.84 -21.05 8.24
CA PHE A 368 0.84 -19.89 9.14
C PHE A 368 0.37 -20.30 10.54
N LEU A 369 -0.78 -21.00 10.64
CA LEU A 369 -1.35 -21.42 11.92
C LEU A 369 -0.41 -22.36 12.68
N GLN A 370 0.24 -23.28 11.97
CA GLN A 370 1.25 -24.17 12.56
C GLN A 370 2.45 -23.37 13.10
N THR A 371 2.92 -22.38 12.34
CA THR A 371 4.09 -21.56 12.74
C THR A 371 3.79 -20.76 14.00
N ILE A 372 2.63 -20.11 14.11
CA ILE A 372 2.28 -19.33 15.29
C ILE A 372 2.00 -20.20 16.53
N GLN A 373 1.55 -21.45 16.36
CA GLN A 373 1.39 -22.40 17.48
C GLN A 373 2.73 -22.78 18.10
N VAL A 374 3.77 -22.93 17.28
CA VAL A 374 5.14 -23.22 17.76
C VAL A 374 5.73 -22.01 18.51
N HIS A 375 5.40 -20.79 18.11
CA HIS A 375 5.87 -19.58 18.80
C HIS A 375 5.05 -19.21 20.05
N GLY A 376 3.83 -19.74 20.19
CA GLY A 376 2.94 -19.47 21.33
C GLY A 376 2.99 -20.49 22.47
N ALA A 377 3.78 -21.57 22.31
CA ALA A 377 4.13 -22.54 23.36
C ALA A 377 5.49 -22.19 23.96
#